data_AF-A0A0M0BQ88-F1
#
_entry.id   AF-A0A0M0BQ88-F1
#
_cell.length_a   1.000
_cell.length_b   1.000
_cell.length_c   1.000
_cell.angle_alpha   90.00
_cell.angle_beta   90.00
_cell.angle_gamma   90.00
#
_symmetry.space_group_name_H-M   'P 1'
#
loop_
_entity.id
_entity.type
_entity.pdbx_description
1 polymer ?
#
loop_
_entity_poly.entity_id
_entity_poly.type
_entity_poly.pdbx_seq_one_letter_code
_entity_poly.pdbx_strand_id
1 'polypeptide(L)'
;MGNRKLDLQKIRAIANYQFEHDVGGILFPDSVEVTYSKRTGRIRHIYYEGKLLATLRPRDGLFSLTVYGAKRLRMRLKPLRYRVVVEQGVEDFIRRGRSVFARHVVGVDVEIRPGNEVLVTSGEDALLAVGKAVLSGREMLAFKRGVAVKVRRGIGGEGV
;
A
#
# COMPACT_ATOMS: atom_id res chain seq x y z
N MET A 1 5.97 -9.25 -28.61
CA MET A 1 6.62 -9.88 -27.43
C MET A 1 7.59 -8.95 -26.67
N GLY A 2 8.22 -7.94 -27.29
CA GLY A 2 9.22 -7.07 -26.62
C GLY A 2 8.71 -6.17 -25.47
N ASN A 3 7.42 -5.79 -25.45
CA ASN A 3 6.92 -4.84 -24.45
C ASN A 3 6.74 -5.45 -23.05
N ARG A 4 6.42 -6.74 -22.94
CA ARG A 4 6.11 -7.40 -21.65
C ARG A 4 7.32 -7.44 -20.70
N LYS A 5 8.51 -7.75 -21.23
CA LYS A 5 9.74 -7.81 -20.41
C LYS A 5 10.12 -6.42 -19.91
N LEU A 6 10.04 -5.40 -20.77
CA LEU A 6 10.31 -4.01 -20.43
C LEU A 6 9.29 -3.47 -19.42
N ASP A 7 8.01 -3.77 -19.60
CA ASP A 7 6.95 -3.37 -18.67
C ASP A 7 7.14 -4.00 -17.30
N LEU A 8 7.49 -5.29 -17.25
CA LEU A 8 7.80 -5.99 -16.01
C LEU A 8 9.01 -5.37 -15.29
N GLN A 9 10.10 -5.11 -16.02
CA GLN A 9 11.26 -4.40 -15.47
C GLN A 9 10.87 -3.02 -14.93
N LYS A 10 10.05 -2.28 -15.67
CA LYS A 10 9.58 -0.94 -15.29
C LYS A 10 8.74 -0.96 -14.02
N ILE A 11 7.73 -1.82 -13.92
CA ILE A 11 6.88 -1.88 -12.72
C ILE A 11 7.67 -2.33 -11.49
N ARG A 12 8.65 -3.24 -11.66
CA ARG A 12 9.54 -3.66 -10.59
C ARG A 12 10.45 -2.53 -10.12
N ALA A 13 11.04 -1.78 -11.05
CA ALA A 13 11.87 -0.62 -10.73
C ALA A 13 11.09 0.46 -9.97
N ILE A 14 9.85 0.76 -10.39
CA ILE A 14 8.98 1.72 -9.69
C ILE A 14 8.64 1.22 -8.28
N ALA A 15 8.33 -0.07 -8.13
CA ALA A 15 8.06 -0.64 -6.81
C ALA A 15 9.30 -0.60 -5.90
N ASN A 16 10.49 -0.89 -6.45
CA ASN A 16 11.74 -0.77 -5.70
C ASN A 16 12.01 0.66 -5.24
N TYR A 17 11.74 1.64 -6.10
CA TYR A 17 11.86 3.05 -5.76
C TYR A 17 10.88 3.46 -4.64
N GLN A 18 9.64 2.97 -4.71
CA GLN A 18 8.59 3.38 -3.78
C GLN A 18 8.66 2.67 -2.41
N PHE A 19 9.03 1.39 -2.40
CA PHE A 19 8.87 0.50 -1.25
C PHE A 19 10.16 -0.14 -0.74
N GLU A 20 11.33 0.29 -1.24
CA GLU A 20 12.68 -0.27 -1.01
C GLU A 20 13.13 -1.34 -2.01
N HIS A 21 14.44 -1.60 -2.00
CA HIS A 21 15.11 -2.58 -2.84
C HIS A 21 14.44 -3.97 -2.76
N ASP A 22 14.48 -4.71 -3.86
CA ASP A 22 13.91 -6.06 -4.05
C ASP A 22 12.39 -6.23 -3.90
N VAL A 23 11.64 -5.20 -3.49
CA VAL A 23 10.17 -5.27 -3.39
C VAL A 23 9.50 -5.53 -4.73
N GLY A 24 10.04 -5.02 -5.82
CA GLY A 24 9.49 -5.20 -7.16
C GLY A 24 9.34 -6.67 -7.54
N GLY A 25 10.36 -7.50 -7.29
CA GLY A 25 10.30 -8.93 -7.57
C GLY A 25 9.28 -9.66 -6.67
N ILE A 26 9.18 -9.24 -5.41
CA ILE A 26 8.22 -9.78 -4.44
C ILE A 26 6.77 -9.45 -4.84
N LEU A 27 6.51 -8.18 -5.15
CA LEU A 27 5.19 -7.68 -5.43
C LEU A 27 4.73 -8.13 -6.83
N PHE A 28 5.63 -8.14 -7.81
CA PHE A 28 5.32 -8.45 -9.20
C PHE A 28 6.19 -9.61 -9.73
N PRO A 29 5.81 -10.88 -9.49
CA PRO A 29 6.48 -12.05 -10.09
C PRO A 29 6.30 -12.10 -11.62
N ASP A 30 7.01 -12.99 -12.32
CA ASP A 30 7.04 -13.01 -13.79
C ASP A 30 5.67 -13.28 -14.44
N SER A 31 4.78 -13.96 -13.71
CA SER A 31 3.44 -14.33 -14.15
C SER A 31 2.38 -13.24 -13.93
N VAL A 32 2.76 -12.02 -13.51
CA VAL A 32 1.79 -10.92 -13.44
C VAL A 32 1.21 -10.56 -14.80
N GLU A 33 -0.03 -10.12 -14.77
CA GLU A 33 -0.77 -9.59 -15.91
C GLU A 33 -0.85 -8.07 -15.78
N VAL A 34 -0.46 -7.37 -16.85
CA VAL A 34 -0.50 -5.91 -16.91
C VAL A 34 -1.60 -5.49 -17.86
N THR A 35 -2.49 -4.62 -17.40
CA THR A 35 -3.48 -3.97 -18.27
C THR A 35 -3.11 -2.51 -18.50
N TYR A 36 -3.58 -1.99 -19.63
CA TYR A 36 -3.21 -0.67 -20.13
C TYR A 36 -4.44 0.22 -20.23
N SER A 37 -4.23 1.52 -20.08
CA SER A 37 -5.22 2.53 -20.38
C SER A 37 -5.61 2.47 -21.86
N LYS A 38 -6.88 2.20 -22.16
CA LYS A 38 -7.40 2.20 -23.54
C LYS A 38 -7.13 3.50 -24.29
N ARG A 39 -7.11 4.64 -23.57
CA ARG A 39 -6.93 5.98 -24.14
C ARG A 39 -5.47 6.33 -24.43
N THR A 40 -4.53 5.84 -23.63
CA THR A 40 -3.13 6.31 -23.67
C THR A 40 -2.11 5.21 -23.91
N GLY A 41 -2.52 3.94 -23.92
CA GLY A 41 -1.64 2.78 -24.03
C GLY A 41 -0.69 2.59 -22.83
N ARG A 42 -0.81 3.39 -21.77
CA ARG A 42 0.08 3.33 -20.59
C ARG A 42 -0.36 2.26 -19.60
N ILE A 43 0.61 1.60 -18.95
CA ILE A 43 0.40 0.66 -17.84
C ILE A 43 -0.57 1.26 -16.82
N ARG A 44 -1.53 0.46 -16.34
CA ARG A 44 -2.52 0.90 -15.37
C ARG A 44 -2.74 -0.05 -14.21
N HIS A 45 -3.12 -1.29 -14.47
CA HIS A 45 -3.40 -2.25 -13.39
C HIS A 45 -2.49 -3.46 -13.51
N ILE A 46 -2.03 -3.96 -12.36
CA ILE A 46 -1.16 -5.13 -12.27
C ILE A 46 -1.89 -6.20 -11.46
N TYR A 47 -2.16 -7.32 -12.10
CA TYR A 47 -2.86 -8.47 -11.52
C TYR A 47 -1.91 -9.64 -11.32
N TYR A 48 -2.23 -10.47 -10.34
CA TYR A 48 -1.57 -11.75 -10.10
C TYR A 48 -2.63 -12.76 -9.68
N GLU A 49 -2.71 -13.89 -10.39
CA GLU A 49 -3.72 -14.93 -10.14
C GLU A 49 -5.15 -14.34 -10.10
N GLY A 50 -5.48 -13.49 -11.08
CA GLY A 50 -6.78 -12.82 -11.19
C GLY A 50 -7.06 -11.71 -10.15
N LYS A 51 -6.17 -11.50 -9.18
CA LYS A 51 -6.33 -10.48 -8.14
C LYS A 51 -5.54 -9.22 -8.47
N LEU A 52 -6.21 -8.07 -8.42
CA LEU A 52 -5.55 -6.77 -8.58
C LEU A 52 -4.58 -6.57 -7.41
N LEU A 53 -3.29 -6.40 -7.69
CA LEU A 53 -2.28 -6.12 -6.67
C LEU A 53 -2.06 -4.62 -6.46
N ALA A 54 -1.95 -3.89 -7.57
CA ALA A 54 -1.67 -2.47 -7.54
C ALA A 54 -2.17 -1.76 -8.80
N THR A 55 -2.46 -0.47 -8.64
CA THR A 55 -2.74 0.45 -9.73
C THR A 55 -1.60 1.44 -9.87
N LEU A 56 -1.01 1.54 -11.06
CA LEU A 56 -0.05 2.57 -11.40
C LEU A 56 -0.80 3.88 -11.64
N ARG A 57 -0.56 4.87 -10.79
CA ARG A 57 -1.25 6.17 -10.86
C ARG A 57 -0.70 7.00 -12.03
N PRO A 58 -1.55 7.51 -12.92
CA PRO A 58 -1.08 8.36 -14.04
C PRO A 58 -0.46 9.68 -13.60
N ARG A 59 -0.85 10.20 -12.42
CA ARG A 59 -0.47 11.53 -11.96
C ARG A 59 0.99 11.61 -11.52
N ASP A 60 1.45 10.63 -10.76
CA ASP A 60 2.76 10.64 -10.11
C ASP A 60 3.60 9.40 -10.46
N GLY A 61 3.06 8.44 -11.23
CA GLY A 61 3.80 7.25 -11.62
C GLY A 61 4.09 6.29 -10.47
N LEU A 62 3.37 6.41 -9.35
CA LEU A 62 3.52 5.56 -8.17
C LEU A 62 2.35 4.59 -8.03
N PHE A 63 2.54 3.54 -7.26
CA PHE A 63 1.54 2.52 -6.98
C PHE A 63 0.60 2.91 -5.85
N SER A 64 -0.68 2.65 -6.10
CA SER A 64 -1.71 2.46 -5.09
C SER A 64 -1.90 0.95 -4.88
N LEU A 65 -1.63 0.44 -3.68
CA LEU A 65 -1.79 -0.98 -3.36
C LEU A 65 -3.27 -1.36 -3.16
N THR A 66 -3.65 -2.56 -3.54
CA THR A 66 -4.88 -3.18 -3.03
C THR A 66 -4.57 -3.90 -1.72
N VAL A 67 -5.62 -4.43 -1.07
CA VAL A 67 -5.45 -5.36 0.06
C VAL A 67 -4.59 -6.57 -0.33
N TYR A 68 -4.73 -7.10 -1.55
CA TYR A 68 -3.93 -8.25 -2.01
C TYR A 68 -2.45 -7.90 -2.20
N GLY A 69 -2.15 -6.74 -2.80
CA GLY A 69 -0.78 -6.24 -2.94
C GLY A 69 -0.14 -5.99 -1.56
N ALA A 70 -0.88 -5.36 -0.65
CA ALA A 70 -0.40 -5.10 0.70
C ALA A 70 -0.18 -6.38 1.51
N LYS A 71 -1.03 -7.41 1.37
CA LYS A 71 -0.79 -8.72 2.00
C LYS A 71 0.53 -9.33 1.54
N ARG A 72 0.84 -9.30 0.24
CA ARG A 72 2.13 -9.79 -0.29
C ARG A 72 3.31 -9.00 0.26
N LEU A 73 3.19 -7.67 0.28
CA LEU A 73 4.23 -6.79 0.77
C LEU A 73 4.50 -7.01 2.28
N ARG A 74 3.45 -7.05 3.09
CA ARG A 74 3.50 -7.29 4.54
C ARG A 74 4.28 -8.56 4.89
N MET A 75 4.03 -9.66 4.17
CA MET A 75 4.65 -10.96 4.47
C MET A 75 6.16 -11.00 4.20
N ARG A 76 6.72 -10.04 3.45
CA ARG A 76 8.14 -10.06 3.07
C ARG A 76 8.94 -8.91 3.67
N LEU A 77 8.31 -7.77 3.94
CA LEU A 77 8.97 -6.67 4.61
C LEU A 77 9.14 -6.96 6.10
N LYS A 78 10.28 -6.51 6.64
CA LYS A 78 10.55 -6.57 8.09
C LYS A 78 9.38 -5.95 8.86
N PRO A 79 9.09 -6.45 10.08
CA PRO A 79 8.07 -5.86 10.94
C PRO A 79 8.25 -4.34 11.07
N LEU A 80 7.13 -3.65 11.22
CA LEU A 80 6.95 -2.20 11.15
C LEU A 80 7.18 -1.53 9.79
N ARG A 81 8.04 -1.99 8.86
CA ARG A 81 8.26 -1.27 7.58
C ARG A 81 6.95 -0.99 6.82
N TYR A 82 6.75 0.29 6.47
CA TYR A 82 5.53 0.85 5.85
C TYR A 82 4.22 0.63 6.63
N ARG A 83 4.29 0.21 7.89
CA ARG A 83 3.12 -0.06 8.73
C ARG A 83 2.78 1.11 9.65
N VAL A 84 1.49 1.27 9.88
CA VAL A 84 0.89 2.13 10.89
C VAL A 84 0.04 1.24 11.79
N VAL A 85 0.53 0.99 13.01
CA VAL A 85 -0.10 0.15 14.02
C VAL A 85 -1.11 0.97 14.80
N VAL A 86 -2.35 0.50 14.84
CA VAL A 86 -3.42 1.15 15.60
C VAL A 86 -3.68 0.45 16.93
N GLU A 87 -4.20 1.21 17.90
CA GLU A 87 -4.63 0.66 19.19
C GLU A 87 -5.77 -0.35 19.04
N GLN A 88 -5.94 -1.18 20.07
CA GLN A 88 -7.08 -2.10 20.14
C GLN A 88 -8.40 -1.31 20.24
N GLY A 89 -9.48 -1.90 19.72
CA GLY A 89 -10.82 -1.31 19.81
C GLY A 89 -11.22 -0.38 18.65
N VAL A 90 -10.27 0.08 17.81
CA VAL A 90 -10.60 0.86 16.60
C VAL A 90 -10.59 0.06 15.30
N GLU A 91 -10.17 -1.21 15.37
CA GLU A 91 -9.88 -2.04 14.20
C GLU A 91 -11.05 -2.14 13.22
N ASP A 92 -12.28 -2.34 13.71
CA ASP A 92 -13.45 -2.53 12.85
C ASP A 92 -13.80 -1.28 12.03
N PHE A 93 -13.55 -0.09 12.58
CA PHE A 93 -13.71 1.15 11.83
C PHE A 93 -12.72 1.21 10.68
N ILE A 94 -11.47 0.80 10.92
CA ILE A 94 -10.41 0.77 9.91
C ILE A 94 -10.69 -0.32 8.86
N ARG A 95 -11.14 -1.51 9.27
CA ARG A 95 -11.56 -2.60 8.36
C ARG A 95 -12.69 -2.16 7.44
N ARG A 96 -13.60 -1.30 7.90
CA ARG A 96 -14.66 -0.67 7.10
C ARG A 96 -14.19 0.48 6.21
N GLY A 97 -12.90 0.82 6.24
CA GLY A 97 -12.32 1.86 5.39
C GLY A 97 -12.33 3.26 5.98
N ARG A 98 -12.62 3.44 7.28
CA ARG A 98 -12.51 4.76 7.92
C ARG A 98 -11.04 5.15 8.09
N SER A 99 -10.76 6.45 7.98
CA SER A 99 -9.42 7.02 8.16
C SER A 99 -8.87 6.75 9.57
N VAL A 100 -7.54 6.65 9.68
CA VAL A 100 -6.84 6.53 10.96
C VAL A 100 -6.56 7.91 11.51
N PHE A 101 -6.96 8.17 12.75
CA PHE A 101 -6.60 9.40 13.47
C PHE A 101 -5.32 9.19 14.28
N ALA A 102 -4.50 10.25 14.39
CA ALA A 102 -3.19 10.18 15.06
C ALA A 102 -3.27 9.67 16.51
N ARG A 103 -4.32 10.07 17.26
CA ARG A 103 -4.56 9.58 18.63
C ARG A 103 -4.64 8.06 18.77
N HIS A 104 -4.98 7.35 17.70
CA HIS A 104 -5.14 5.90 17.70
C HIS A 104 -3.89 5.16 17.20
N VAL A 105 -2.82 5.87 16.83
CA VAL A 105 -1.58 5.25 16.36
C VAL A 105 -0.68 4.94 17.56
N VAL A 106 -0.31 3.68 17.71
CA VAL A 106 0.53 3.18 18.83
C VAL A 106 1.91 2.71 18.37
N GLY A 107 2.11 2.51 17.08
CA GLY A 107 3.39 2.14 16.49
C GLY A 107 3.41 2.50 15.01
N VAL A 108 4.58 2.82 14.46
CA VAL A 108 4.71 3.21 13.06
C VAL A 108 6.14 3.09 12.60
N ASP A 109 6.34 2.87 11.30
CA ASP A 109 7.64 3.10 10.67
C ASP A 109 7.98 4.59 10.65
N VAL A 110 9.01 4.98 11.42
CA VAL A 110 9.45 6.37 11.55
C VAL A 110 9.96 6.98 10.24
N GLU A 111 10.29 6.16 9.24
CA GLU A 111 10.70 6.64 7.92
C GLU A 111 9.54 6.95 6.99
N ILE A 112 8.30 6.64 7.37
CA ILE A 112 7.12 7.04 6.60
C ILE A 112 7.12 8.58 6.46
N ARG A 113 6.93 9.02 5.21
CA ARG A 113 6.74 10.42 4.85
C ARG A 113 5.29 10.67 4.42
N PRO A 114 4.80 11.92 4.58
CA PRO A 114 3.50 12.31 4.03
C PRO A 114 3.38 11.92 2.56
N GLY A 115 2.26 11.29 2.24
CA GLY A 115 1.95 10.83 0.90
C GLY A 115 2.48 9.45 0.53
N ASN A 116 3.26 8.79 1.38
CA ASN A 116 3.60 7.39 1.16
C ASN A 116 2.36 6.49 1.22
N GLU A 117 2.44 5.40 0.49
CA GLU A 117 1.49 4.32 0.53
C GLU A 117 1.82 3.45 1.76
N VAL A 118 0.83 3.20 2.61
CA VAL A 118 1.03 2.57 3.94
C VAL A 118 0.04 1.44 4.19
N LEU A 119 0.46 0.51 5.03
CA LEU A 119 -0.31 -0.62 5.52
C LEU A 119 -0.79 -0.28 6.94
N VAL A 120 -2.09 -0.33 7.19
CA VAL A 120 -2.61 -0.16 8.57
C VAL A 120 -2.78 -1.54 9.18
N THR A 121 -2.18 -1.77 10.35
CA THR A 121 -2.17 -3.09 11.01
C THR A 121 -2.62 -3.02 12.46
N SER A 122 -3.05 -4.15 13.02
CA SER A 122 -3.19 -4.32 14.46
C SER A 122 -1.82 -4.50 15.13
N GLY A 123 -1.82 -4.56 16.47
CA GLY A 123 -0.61 -4.88 17.26
C GLY A 123 0.00 -6.25 16.94
N GLU A 124 -0.81 -7.21 16.47
CA GLU A 124 -0.36 -8.55 16.04
C GLU A 124 0.07 -8.59 14.56
N ASP A 125 0.37 -7.42 13.98
CA ASP A 125 0.68 -7.22 12.57
C ASP A 125 -0.46 -7.56 11.60
N ALA A 126 -1.68 -7.88 12.05
CA ALA A 126 -2.77 -8.23 11.13
C ALA A 126 -3.17 -7.04 10.25
N LEU A 127 -3.23 -7.23 8.92
CA LEU A 127 -3.59 -6.16 7.99
C LEU A 127 -5.06 -5.76 8.16
N LEU A 128 -5.30 -4.47 8.40
CA LEU A 128 -6.64 -3.89 8.55
C LEU A 128 -7.05 -3.07 7.33
N ALA A 129 -6.11 -2.33 6.74
CA ALA A 129 -6.38 -1.47 5.59
C ALA A 129 -5.12 -1.07 4.82
N VAL A 130 -5.33 -0.46 3.66
CA VAL A 130 -4.32 0.26 2.86
C VAL A 130 -4.72 1.71 2.69
N GLY A 131 -3.74 2.60 2.68
CA GLY A 131 -4.03 4.03 2.58
C GLY A 131 -2.81 4.87 2.26
N LYS A 132 -3.02 6.18 2.34
CA LYS A 132 -1.98 7.18 2.12
C LYS A 132 -1.70 7.90 3.44
N ALA A 133 -0.44 7.94 3.83
CA ALA A 133 0.02 8.73 4.97
C ALA A 133 -0.30 10.21 4.75
N VAL A 134 -0.88 10.85 5.76
CA VAL A 134 -1.07 12.31 5.82
C VAL A 134 0.05 12.96 6.62
N LEU A 135 0.49 12.28 7.67
CA LEU A 135 1.58 12.69 8.56
C LEU A 135 2.83 11.84 8.28
N SER A 136 4.00 12.32 8.68
CA SER A 136 5.20 11.49 8.82
C SER A 136 5.07 10.52 9.98
N GLY A 137 5.86 9.44 10.01
CA GLY A 137 5.85 8.48 11.11
C GLY A 137 6.08 9.14 12.48
N ARG A 138 7.01 10.09 12.56
CA ARG A 138 7.27 10.84 13.81
C ARG A 138 6.07 11.67 14.27
N GLU A 139 5.41 12.36 13.35
CA GLU A 139 4.21 13.15 13.65
C GLU A 139 3.03 12.26 14.07
N MET A 140 2.88 11.06 13.46
CA MET A 140 1.81 10.13 13.85
C MET A 140 1.90 9.70 15.31
N LEU A 141 3.11 9.55 15.87
CA LEU A 141 3.31 9.22 17.30
C LEU A 141 3.13 10.44 18.21
N ALA A 142 3.55 11.62 17.75
CA ALA A 142 3.51 12.84 18.54
C ALA A 142 2.11 13.45 18.64
N PHE A 143 1.34 13.42 17.56
CA PHE A 143 0.07 14.14 17.49
C PHE A 143 -1.07 13.39 18.17
N LYS A 144 -1.90 14.12 18.93
CA LYS A 144 -3.12 13.59 19.58
C LYS A 144 -4.42 13.97 18.88
N ARG A 145 -4.33 14.61 17.71
CA ARG A 145 -5.46 15.04 16.90
C ARG A 145 -5.10 15.02 15.41
N GLY A 146 -6.13 15.00 14.56
CA GLY A 146 -5.97 14.98 13.11
C GLY A 146 -5.86 13.59 12.51
N VAL A 147 -6.00 13.54 11.18
CA VAL A 147 -5.92 12.29 10.40
C VAL A 147 -4.45 11.94 10.15
N ALA A 148 -4.03 10.75 10.55
CA ALA A 148 -2.71 10.20 10.28
C ALA A 148 -2.66 9.48 8.93
N VAL A 149 -3.71 8.70 8.60
CA VAL A 149 -3.80 7.95 7.34
C VAL A 149 -5.17 8.15 6.73
N LYS A 150 -5.19 8.58 5.46
CA LYS A 150 -6.40 8.51 4.62
C LYS A 150 -6.50 7.10 4.07
N VAL A 151 -7.40 6.31 4.66
CA VAL A 151 -7.64 4.93 4.22
C VAL A 151 -8.32 4.95 2.86
N ARG A 152 -7.76 4.18 1.92
CA ARG A 152 -8.35 3.98 0.59
C ARG A 152 -9.22 2.73 0.56
N ARG A 153 -8.80 1.66 1.23
CA ARG A 153 -9.57 0.42 1.32
C ARG A 153 -9.26 -0.32 2.62
N GLY A 154 -10.28 -0.68 3.39
CA GLY A 154 -10.17 -1.61 4.50
C GLY A 154 -10.44 -3.05 4.06
N ILE A 155 -9.98 -4.04 4.83
CA ILE A 155 -10.14 -5.46 4.48
C ILE A 155 -11.60 -5.96 4.57
N GLY A 156 -12.44 -5.29 5.36
CA GLY A 156 -13.87 -5.64 5.52
C GLY A 156 -14.76 -5.06 4.43
N GLY A 157 -14.22 -4.18 3.59
CA GLY A 157 -14.84 -3.85 2.31
C GLY A 157 -14.32 -4.81 1.25
N GLU A 158 -15.09 -5.83 0.88
CA GLU A 158 -14.92 -6.56 -0.39
C GLU A 158 -15.82 -5.94 -1.48
N GLY A 159 -15.36 -5.93 -2.75
CA GLY A 159 -16.04 -5.37 -3.93
C GLY A 159 -16.09 -3.83 -3.97
N VAL A 160 -15.44 -3.12 -4.89
CA VAL A 160 -15.59 -3.14 -6.36
C VAL A 160 -14.23 -2.92 -7.01
#